data_AF-A0A327NJL5-F1
#
_entry.id   AF-A0A327NJL5-F1
#
_cell.length_a   1.000
_cell.length_b   1.000
_cell.length_c   1.000
_cell.angle_alpha   90.00
_cell.angle_beta   90.00
_cell.angle_gamma   90.00
#
_symmetry.space_group_name_H-M   'P 1'
#
loop_
_entity.id
_entity.type
_entity.pdbx_description
1 polymer ?
#
loop_
_entity_poly.entity_id
_entity_poly.type
_entity_poly.pdbx_seq_one_letter_code
_entity_poly.pdbx_strand_id
1 'polypeptide(L)' 'MDLKTQILALTIPIYFCLGRYDFNCPATLVADYYESLMAPVKELIWFEESAHLPCWEEPQTFNVLLIEKLKPERHSETLK' A
#
# COMPACT_ATOMS: atom_id res chain seq x y z
N MET A 1 10.37 -17.92 -2.70
CA MET A 1 9.31 -17.24 -3.49
C MET A 1 9.88 -15.87 -3.83
N ASP A 2 9.80 -15.45 -5.09
CA ASP A 2 10.32 -14.15 -5.54
C ASP A 2 9.24 -13.43 -6.33
N LEU A 3 8.57 -12.48 -5.68
CA LEU A 3 7.43 -11.78 -6.27
C LEU A 3 7.86 -10.89 -7.44
N LYS A 4 9.11 -10.41 -7.45
CA LYS A 4 9.64 -9.56 -8.52
C LYS A 4 9.73 -10.29 -9.86
N THR A 5 9.83 -11.62 -9.84
CA THR A 5 9.85 -12.44 -11.07
C THR A 5 8.53 -13.16 -11.31
N GLN A 6 7.70 -13.34 -10.28
CA GLN A 6 6.48 -14.13 -10.36
C GLN A 6 5.21 -13.27 -10.56
N ILE A 7 5.18 -12.05 -10.03
CA ILE A 7 4.03 -11.15 -10.09
C ILE A 7 4.48 -9.80 -10.61
N LEU A 8 4.35 -9.60 -11.92
CA LEU A 8 4.75 -8.36 -12.58
C LEU A 8 3.57 -7.39 -12.79
N ALA A 9 2.34 -7.88 -12.77
CA ALA A 9 1.15 -7.08 -13.02
C ALA A 9 -0.06 -7.57 -12.23
N LEU A 10 -0.87 -6.63 -11.75
CA LEU A 10 -2.13 -6.87 -11.08
C LEU A 10 -3.20 -5.92 -11.62
N THR A 11 -4.45 -6.38 -11.68
CA THR A 11 -5.58 -5.61 -12.22
C THR A 11 -6.34 -4.84 -11.14
N ILE A 12 -5.79 -4.77 -9.92
CA ILE A 12 -6.40 -4.15 -8.75
C ILE A 12 -5.49 -3.05 -8.18
N PRO A 13 -6.03 -2.05 -7.46
CA PRO A 13 -5.24 -1.07 -6.72
C PRO A 13 -4.35 -1.73 -5.66
N ILE A 14 -3.15 -1.17 -5.45
CA ILE A 14 -2.16 -1.68 -4.48
C ILE A 14 -1.65 -0.53 -3.63
N TYR A 15 -1.62 -0.75 -2.31
CA TYR A 15 -1.11 0.21 -1.34
C TYR A 15 -0.10 -0.51 -0.44
N PHE A 16 1.17 -0.13 -0.51
CA PHE A 16 2.22 -0.67 0.35
C PHE A 16 2.35 0.21 1.58
N CYS A 17 2.16 -0.36 2.76
CA CYS A 17 2.32 0.34 4.04
C CYS A 17 3.65 -0.07 4.68
N LEU A 18 4.58 0.88 4.83
CA LEU A 18 5.94 0.63 5.29
C LEU A 18 6.24 1.43 6.55
N GLY A 19 6.74 0.77 7.59
CA GLY A 19 7.29 1.45 8.75
C GLY A 19 8.71 1.95 8.50
N ARG A 20 9.02 3.15 9.00
CA ARG A 20 10.33 3.76 8.82
C ARG A 20 11.47 2.98 9.49
N TYR A 21 11.14 2.22 10.52
CA TYR A 21 12.10 1.46 11.33
C TYR A 21 12.00 -0.06 11.11
N ASP A 22 11.41 -0.50 9.99
CA ASP A 22 11.34 -1.93 9.65
C ASP A 22 12.70 -2.45 9.13
N PHE A 23 13.41 -3.19 9.97
CA PHE A 23 14.63 -3.91 9.61
C PHE A 23 14.40 -5.37 9.20
N ASN A 24 13.18 -5.89 9.36
CA ASN A 24 12.80 -7.24 8.95
C ASN A 24 12.44 -7.27 7.46
N CYS A 25 11.75 -6.24 6.98
CA CYS A 25 11.45 -6.03 5.57
C CYS A 25 12.01 -4.67 5.13
N PRO A 26 13.28 -4.62 4.66
CA PRO A 26 13.91 -3.39 4.24
C PRO A 26 13.08 -2.66 3.18
N ALA A 27 12.82 -1.39 3.44
CA ALA A 27 12.23 -0.41 2.52
C ALA A 27 12.73 -0.52 1.07
N THR A 28 14.03 -0.77 0.88
CA THR A 28 14.68 -0.86 -0.42
C THR A 28 14.15 -2.02 -1.26
N LEU A 29 13.88 -3.18 -0.65
CA LEU A 29 13.33 -4.33 -1.37
C LEU A 29 11.91 -4.07 -1.87
N VAL A 30 11.11 -3.38 -1.05
CA VAL A 30 9.75 -3.02 -1.44
C VAL A 30 9.75 -1.96 -2.52
N ALA A 31 10.61 -0.94 -2.42
CA ALA A 31 10.78 0.07 -3.48
C ALA A 31 11.19 -0.58 -4.81
N ASP A 32 12.17 -1.49 -4.78
CA ASP A 32 12.61 -2.22 -5.97
C ASP A 32 11.50 -3.05 -6.63
N TYR A 33 10.66 -3.69 -5.82
CA TYR A 33 9.51 -4.42 -6.33
C TYR A 33 8.42 -3.49 -6.86
N TYR A 34 8.12 -2.42 -6.12
CA TYR A 34 7.16 -1.39 -6.49
C TYR A 34 7.46 -0.80 -7.86
N GLU A 35 8.72 -0.51 -8.17
CA GLU A 35 9.11 0.02 -9.49
C GLU A 35 8.75 -0.95 -10.63
N SER A 36 9.01 -2.24 -10.44
CA SER A 36 8.74 -3.27 -11.46
C SER A 36 7.25 -3.65 -11.59
N LEU A 37 6.44 -3.43 -10.55
CA LEU A 37 5.06 -3.88 -10.49
C LEU A 37 4.13 -2.93 -11.26
N MET A 38 3.30 -3.49 -12.14
CA MET A 38 2.24 -2.75 -12.84
C MET A 38 0.89 -2.95 -12.13
N ALA A 39 0.18 -1.85 -11.88
CA ALA A 39 -1.18 -1.85 -11.33
C ALA A 39 -1.94 -0.60 -11.82
N PRO A 40 -3.29 -0.63 -11.88
CA PRO A 40 -4.08 0.55 -12.22
C PRO A 40 -3.84 1.71 -11.27
N VAL A 41 -3.60 1.42 -9.98
CA VAL A 41 -3.17 2.36 -8.94
C VAL A 41 -2.14 1.64 -8.09
N LYS A 42 -0.99 2.26 -7.83
CA LYS A 42 -0.02 1.80 -6.84
C LYS A 42 0.52 2.97 -6.03
N GLU A 43 0.72 2.76 -4.73
CA GLU A 43 1.26 3.79 -3.83
C GLU A 43 2.13 3.16 -2.73
N LEU A 44 3.21 3.85 -2.37
CA LEU A 44 4.04 3.56 -1.20
C LEU A 44 3.70 4.57 -0.11
N ILE A 45 3.27 4.08 1.05
CA ILE A 45 2.81 4.88 2.19
C ILE A 45 3.72 4.60 3.37
N TRP A 46 4.30 5.67 3.92
CA TRP A 46 5.23 5.64 5.04
C TRP A 46 4.51 5.88 6.36
N PHE A 47 4.81 5.03 7.32
CA PHE A 47 4.45 5.14 8.72
C PHE A 47 5.72 5.54 9.47
N GLU A 48 5.87 6.84 9.73
CA GLU A 48 7.13 7.43 10.18
C GLU A 48 7.51 7.01 11.61
N GLU A 49 6.54 6.53 12.40
CA GLU A 49 6.74 6.12 13.80
C GLU A 49 6.53 4.60 13.99
N SER A 50 6.56 3.82 12.90
CA SER A 50 6.36 2.37 12.93
C SER A 50 7.57 1.58 12.45
N ALA A 51 7.69 0.34 12.94
CA ALA A 51 8.55 -0.70 12.41
C ALA A 51 7.75 -1.69 11.54
N HIS A 52 7.84 -2.99 11.84
CA HIS A 52 7.30 -4.03 10.96
C HIS A 52 5.76 -4.05 10.89
N LEU A 53 5.08 -3.48 11.87
CA LEU A 53 3.67 -3.71 12.13
C LEU A 53 2.87 -2.39 12.21
N PRO A 54 2.85 -1.57 11.15
CA PRO A 54 2.24 -0.23 11.18
C PRO A 54 0.75 -0.24 11.53
N CYS A 55 0.01 -1.31 11.20
CA CYS A 55 -1.40 -1.46 11.59
C CYS A 55 -1.62 -1.64 13.10
N TRP A 56 -0.62 -2.12 13.83
CA TRP A 56 -0.66 -2.29 15.28
C TRP A 56 0.05 -1.15 16.03
N GLU A 57 1.08 -0.58 15.43
CA GLU A 57 1.89 0.49 16.01
C GLU A 57 1.20 1.86 15.88
N GLU A 58 0.59 2.13 14.71
CA GLU A 58 -0.16 3.36 14.42
C GLU A 58 -1.60 3.05 13.94
N PRO A 59 -2.44 2.40 14.77
CA PRO A 59 -3.73 1.87 14.32
C PRO A 59 -4.71 2.96 13.87
N GLN A 60 -4.66 4.16 14.47
CA GLN A 60 -5.51 5.28 14.06
C GLN A 60 -5.13 5.77 12.66
N THR A 61 -3.84 6.02 12.41
CA THR A 61 -3.33 6.43 11.10
C THR A 61 -3.65 5.37 10.04
N PHE A 62 -3.43 4.10 10.35
CA PHE A 62 -3.73 2.98 9.45
C PHE A 62 -5.23 2.89 9.12
N ASN A 63 -6.11 3.06 10.11
CA ASN A 63 -7.56 3.02 9.88
C ASN A 63 -8.04 4.21 9.04
N VAL A 64 -7.52 5.42 9.27
CA VAL A 64 -7.84 6.60 8.44
C VAL A 64 -7.42 6.36 7.00
N LEU A 65 -6.19 5.88 6.80
CA LEU A 65 -5.67 5.53 5.48
C LEU A 65 -6.57 4.52 4.76
N LEU A 66 -6.98 3.44 5.43
CA LEU A 66 -7.88 2.45 4.83
C LEU A 66 -9.21 3.08 4.42
N ILE A 67 -9.82 3.90 5.28
CA ILE A 67 -11.08 4.58 4.98
C ILE A 67 -10.92 5.53 3.80
N GLU A 68 -9.81 6.26 3.70
CA GLU A 68 -9.55 7.18 2.59
C GLU A 68 -9.33 6.46 1.27
N LYS A 69 -8.53 5.39 1.26
CA LYS A 69 -8.18 4.66 0.03
C LYS A 69 -9.26 3.68 -0.44
N LEU A 70 -10.09 3.16 0.47
CA LEU A 70 -11.14 2.19 0.16
C LEU A 70 -12.54 2.81 0.04
N LYS A 71 -12.69 4.12 0.27
CA LYS A 71 -13.95 4.80 -0.03
C LYS A 71 -14.27 4.58 -1.51
N PRO A 72 -15.37 3.88 -1.85
CA PRO A 72 -15.79 3.83 -3.24
C PRO A 72 -16.04 5.28 -3.68
N GLU A 73 -15.58 5.64 -4.87
CA GLU A 73 -16.11 6.83 -5.54
C GLU A 73 -17.63 6.64 -5.55
N ARG A 74 -18.35 7.42 -4.72
CA ARG A 74 -19.81 7.51 -4.80
C ARG A 74 -20.06 7.96 -6.22
N HIS A 75 -20.38 7.01 -7.10
CA HIS A 75 -20.95 7.32 -8.39
C HIS A 75 -22.19 8.14 -8.05
N SER A 76 -22.14 9.43 -8.38
CA SER A 76 -23.35 10.23 -8.47
C SER A 76 -24.21 9.51 -9.49
N GLU A 77 -25.22 8.79 -9.03
CA GLU A 77 -26.37 8.44 -9.85
C GLU A 77 -26.94 9.76 -10.36
N THR A 78 -26.44 10.21 -11.51
CA THR A 78 -27.14 11.20 -12.32
C THR A 78 -28.29 10.43 -12.91
N LEU A 79 -29.41 10.40 -12.18
CA LEU A 79 -30.70 10.05 -12.70
C LEU A 79 -30.96 10.95 -13.92
N LYS A 80 -30.88 10.36 -15.11
CA LYS A 80 -31.50 10.86 -16.33
C LYS A 80 -32.61 9.91 -16.71
#